data_AF-A0A961WP05-F1
#
_entry.id   AF-A0A961WP05-F1
#
_cell.length_a   1.000
_cell.length_b   1.000
_cell.length_c   1.000
_cell.angle_alpha   90.00
_cell.angle_beta   90.00
_cell.angle_gamma   90.00
#
_symmetry.space_group_name_H-M   'P 1'
#
loop_
_entity.id
_entity.type
_entity.pdbx_description
1 polymer ?
#
loop_
_entity_poly.entity_id
_entity_poly.type
_entity_poly.pdbx_seq_one_letter_code
_entity_poly.pdbx_strand_id
1 'polypeptide(L)'
;MTLDPILNAPMAVQIHVFTVVPAFMLGAWMLMARKGTRIHKLLGRVWVALMAVTALSSFFIHEIRMIGGFSPIHLLSILTLFSCGFIIWTARQRRFSAHRKTVLALYWGGIGLAGAFTIVPGRIMNQAIFGGAANVWPVVIGLAALCVGVLVVLRRDKPLAGRKGAAAAVALAVSPLVLLASGDHAQAAAGAADIATRAPLWVWPLLAALLFLGWTRSRPRTVSKARVLILPIVLAGMGIGSFFSNGGTAIAASFLLLGLAAGAATGQVLARREGALLDEAGMVHLKGEWISMGLILVIFASRFAAGAAQGVDPSLHHSLAIAIPLALVSGFSVGLTGMRALIQTGIRA
;
A
#
# COMPACT_ATOMS: atom_id res chain seq x y z
N MET A 1 -10.76 27.97 6.85
CA MET A 1 -10.98 26.86 7.79
C MET A 1 -12.26 27.14 8.56
N THR A 2 -13.16 26.17 8.67
CA THR A 2 -14.41 26.26 9.46
C THR A 2 -14.58 25.00 10.31
N LEU A 3 -15.21 25.12 11.48
CA LEU A 3 -15.58 23.99 12.32
C LEU A 3 -16.96 23.42 12.00
N ASP A 4 -17.76 24.11 11.17
CA ASP A 4 -19.15 23.72 10.87
C ASP A 4 -19.28 22.27 10.36
N PRO A 5 -18.40 21.76 9.46
CA PRO A 5 -18.50 20.38 8.99
C PRO A 5 -18.29 19.35 10.11
N ILE A 6 -17.51 19.70 11.15
CA ILE A 6 -17.23 18.82 12.28
C ILE A 6 -18.38 18.90 13.30
N LEU A 7 -18.85 20.10 13.62
CA LEU A 7 -19.90 20.31 14.62
C LEU A 7 -21.26 19.75 14.17
N ASN A 8 -21.51 19.68 12.87
CA ASN A 8 -22.72 19.09 12.29
C ASN A 8 -22.57 17.59 11.96
N ALA A 9 -21.38 17.00 12.16
CA ALA A 9 -21.16 15.58 11.93
C ALA A 9 -21.81 14.72 13.02
N PRO A 10 -22.07 13.42 12.77
CA PRO A 10 -22.54 12.49 13.80
C PRO A 10 -21.65 12.51 15.05
N MET A 11 -22.25 12.27 16.22
CA MET A 11 -21.55 12.33 17.51
C MET A 11 -20.27 11.48 17.56
N ALA A 12 -20.27 10.31 16.90
CA ALA A 12 -19.09 9.46 16.78
C ALA A 12 -17.91 10.15 16.09
N VAL A 13 -18.17 10.93 15.03
CA VAL A 13 -17.14 11.69 14.30
C VAL A 13 -16.60 12.82 15.17
N GLN A 14 -17.48 13.52 15.88
CA GLN A 14 -17.07 14.58 16.82
C GLN A 14 -16.13 14.03 17.90
N ILE A 15 -16.56 12.96 18.59
CA ILE A 15 -15.75 12.29 19.60
C ILE A 15 -14.39 11.89 19.01
N HIS A 16 -14.39 11.24 17.85
CA HIS A 16 -13.17 10.82 17.18
C HIS A 16 -12.19 11.97 16.91
N VAL A 17 -12.67 13.08 16.35
CA VAL A 17 -11.85 14.26 16.03
C VAL A 17 -11.33 14.91 17.32
N PHE A 18 -12.21 15.14 18.30
CA PHE A 18 -11.85 15.77 19.57
C PHE A 18 -10.92 14.93 20.44
N THR A 19 -10.80 13.61 20.20
CA THR A 19 -9.78 12.79 20.87
C THR A 19 -8.49 12.66 20.06
N VAL A 20 -8.56 12.52 18.73
CA VAL A 20 -7.35 12.29 17.91
C VAL A 20 -6.51 13.54 17.71
N VAL A 21 -7.13 14.73 17.63
CA VAL A 21 -6.40 15.99 17.45
C VAL A 21 -5.53 16.31 18.69
N PRO A 22 -6.04 16.25 19.93
CA PRO A 22 -5.19 16.32 21.11
C PRO A 22 -4.16 15.19 21.19
N ALA A 23 -4.51 13.96 20.79
CA ALA A 23 -3.56 12.84 20.78
C ALA A 23 -2.40 13.07 19.80
N PHE A 24 -2.65 13.71 18.65
CA PHE A 24 -1.62 14.10 17.70
C PHE A 24 -0.67 15.13 18.31
N MET A 25 -1.20 16.22 18.87
CA MET A 25 -0.40 17.27 19.52
C MET A 25 0.41 16.73 20.70
N LEU A 26 -0.24 15.97 21.59
CA LEU A 26 0.39 15.37 22.75
C LEU A 26 1.47 14.36 22.35
N GLY A 27 1.19 13.52 21.35
CA GLY A 27 2.15 12.55 20.82
C GLY A 27 3.37 13.25 20.21
N ALA A 28 3.18 14.31 19.41
CA ALA A 28 4.26 15.11 18.84
C ALA A 28 5.20 15.61 19.95
N TRP A 29 4.62 16.25 20.97
CA TRP A 29 5.38 16.75 22.10
C TRP A 29 6.10 15.63 22.85
N MET A 30 5.43 14.52 23.14
CA MET A 30 6.02 13.38 23.84
C MET A 30 7.18 12.73 23.09
N LEU A 31 7.14 12.71 21.76
CA LEU A 31 8.24 12.19 20.94
C LEU A 31 9.50 13.06 21.05
N MET A 32 9.35 14.37 21.27
CA MET A 32 10.46 15.30 21.49
C MET A 32 10.91 15.34 22.95
N ALA A 33 9.96 15.33 23.89
CA ALA A 33 10.20 15.48 25.32
C ALA A 33 11.09 14.38 25.93
N ARG A 34 11.63 14.63 27.12
CA ARG A 34 12.45 13.67 27.86
C ARG A 34 11.63 12.42 28.24
N LYS A 35 12.14 11.24 27.87
CA LYS A 35 11.48 9.94 28.07
C LYS A 35 11.76 9.41 29.48
N GLY A 36 10.83 8.62 30.02
CA GLY A 36 10.98 7.95 31.33
C GLY A 36 10.69 8.80 32.58
N THR A 37 10.38 10.09 32.43
CA THR A 37 10.00 10.98 33.55
C THR A 37 8.60 10.68 34.09
N ARG A 38 8.25 11.21 35.28
CA ARG A 38 6.87 11.14 35.81
C ARG A 38 5.86 11.75 34.82
N ILE A 39 6.24 12.87 34.21
CA ILE A 39 5.45 13.57 33.18
C ILE A 39 5.26 12.67 31.96
N HIS A 40 6.31 12.04 31.43
CA HIS A 40 6.20 11.10 30.30
C HIS A 40 5.24 9.94 30.60
N LYS A 41 5.29 9.39 31.82
CA LYS A 41 4.38 8.30 32.23
C LYS A 41 2.93 8.76 32.35
N LEU A 42 2.69 9.95 32.91
CA LEU A 42 1.34 10.52 33.02
C LEU A 42 0.76 10.82 31.64
N LEU A 43 1.46 11.61 30.84
CA LEU A 43 1.03 11.99 29.50
C LEU A 43 0.90 10.77 28.58
N GLY A 44 1.73 9.74 28.75
CA GLY A 44 1.59 8.49 28.02
C GLY A 44 0.30 7.73 28.32
N ARG A 45 -0.20 7.78 29.56
CA ARG A 45 -1.51 7.19 29.91
C ARG A 45 -2.65 7.98 29.28
N VAL A 46 -2.58 9.31 29.35
CA VAL A 46 -3.56 10.20 28.70
C VAL A 46 -3.59 9.95 27.19
N TRP A 47 -2.43 9.88 26.55
CA TRP A 47 -2.31 9.59 25.14
C TRP A 47 -2.90 8.23 24.77
N VAL A 48 -2.60 7.16 25.53
CA VAL A 48 -3.18 5.83 25.30
C VAL A 48 -4.71 5.84 25.47
N ALA A 49 -5.23 6.57 26.47
CA ALA A 49 -6.68 6.72 26.67
C ALA A 49 -7.34 7.43 25.48
N LEU A 50 -6.76 8.54 25.01
CA LEU A 50 -7.25 9.26 23.83
C LEU A 50 -7.24 8.38 22.58
N MET A 51 -6.18 7.60 22.36
CA MET A 51 -6.10 6.65 21.23
C MET A 51 -7.15 5.54 21.34
N ALA A 52 -7.41 5.03 22.54
CA ALA A 52 -8.45 4.02 22.76
C ALA A 52 -9.85 4.57 22.47
N VAL A 53 -10.18 5.77 22.96
CA VAL A 53 -11.48 6.42 22.68
C VAL A 53 -11.62 6.71 21.18
N THR A 54 -10.57 7.21 20.54
CA THR A 54 -10.52 7.44 19.08
C THR A 54 -10.83 6.16 18.30
N ALA A 55 -10.21 5.04 18.69
CA ALA A 55 -10.40 3.76 18.02
C ALA A 55 -11.75 3.10 18.34
N LEU A 56 -12.36 3.38 19.50
CA LEU A 56 -13.70 2.91 19.82
C LEU A 56 -14.77 3.69 19.05
N SER A 57 -14.64 5.02 18.97
CA SER A 57 -15.59 5.86 18.24
C SER A 57 -15.57 5.59 16.74
N SER A 58 -14.43 5.19 16.16
CA SER A 58 -14.33 4.86 14.73
C SER A 58 -15.13 3.64 14.31
N PHE A 59 -15.49 2.72 15.22
CA PHE A 59 -16.40 1.61 14.90
C PHE A 59 -17.82 2.07 14.56
N PHE A 60 -18.17 3.30 14.92
CA PHE A 60 -19.47 3.89 14.61
C PHE A 60 -19.43 4.76 13.34
N ILE A 61 -18.27 4.92 12.70
CA ILE A 61 -18.08 5.75 11.49
C ILE A 61 -18.14 4.87 10.23
N HIS A 62 -19.30 4.90 9.55
CA HIS A 62 -19.63 4.00 8.43
C HIS A 62 -19.66 4.70 7.06
N GLU A 63 -18.65 5.51 6.75
CA GLU A 63 -18.62 6.33 5.51
C GLU A 63 -18.25 5.56 4.24
N ILE A 64 -17.44 4.48 4.35
CA ILE A 64 -16.80 3.85 3.19
C ILE A 64 -17.45 2.52 2.78
N ARG A 65 -18.12 1.84 3.73
CA ARG A 65 -18.96 0.63 3.53
C ARG A 65 -18.51 -0.29 2.39
N MET A 66 -17.27 -0.79 2.47
CA MET A 66 -16.67 -1.62 1.41
C MET A 66 -17.05 -3.10 1.53
N ILE A 67 -17.29 -3.60 2.75
CA ILE A 67 -17.71 -4.98 3.02
C ILE A 67 -18.84 -4.91 4.06
N GLY A 68 -20.09 -4.94 3.59
CA GLY A 68 -21.25 -4.62 4.43
C GLY A 68 -21.15 -3.19 5.01
N GLY A 69 -21.50 -3.01 6.28
CA GLY A 69 -21.31 -1.72 6.98
C GLY A 69 -19.83 -1.35 7.22
N PHE A 70 -18.91 -2.32 7.18
CA PHE A 70 -17.53 -2.13 7.60
C PHE A 70 -16.61 -1.70 6.45
N SER A 71 -15.48 -1.13 6.83
CA SER A 71 -14.45 -0.61 5.91
C SER A 71 -13.05 -0.94 6.44
N PRO A 72 -12.00 -0.93 5.59
CA PRO A 72 -10.63 -1.25 5.99
C PRO A 72 -10.09 -0.44 7.18
N ILE A 73 -10.63 0.76 7.44
CA ILE A 73 -10.29 1.59 8.61
C ILE A 73 -10.76 0.98 9.96
N HIS A 74 -11.72 0.06 9.95
CA HIS A 74 -12.12 -0.68 11.16
C HIS A 74 -11.03 -1.66 11.61
N LEU A 75 -10.30 -2.26 10.66
CA LEU A 75 -9.13 -3.07 10.99
C LEU A 75 -8.03 -2.24 11.65
N LEU A 76 -7.84 -0.99 11.21
CA LEU A 76 -6.92 -0.05 11.84
C LEU A 76 -7.34 0.27 13.29
N SER A 77 -8.65 0.30 13.56
CA SER A 77 -9.21 0.53 14.89
C SER A 77 -8.92 -0.65 15.83
N ILE A 78 -9.14 -1.88 15.36
CA ILE A 78 -8.75 -3.11 16.08
C ILE A 78 -7.24 -3.11 16.36
N LEU A 79 -6.42 -2.81 15.36
CA LEU A 79 -4.97 -2.75 15.51
C LEU A 79 -4.54 -1.67 16.52
N THR A 80 -5.24 -0.53 16.56
CA THR A 80 -4.97 0.55 17.51
C THR A 80 -5.27 0.12 18.94
N LEU A 81 -6.41 -0.53 19.19
CA LEU A 81 -6.77 -1.04 20.51
C LEU A 81 -5.79 -2.11 21.00
N PHE A 82 -5.43 -3.06 20.12
CA PHE A 82 -4.39 -4.04 20.42
C PHE A 82 -3.06 -3.36 20.74
N SER A 83 -2.66 -2.37 19.93
CA SER A 83 -1.42 -1.61 20.13
C SER A 83 -1.40 -0.85 21.45
N CYS A 84 -2.53 -0.29 21.89
CA CYS A 84 -2.66 0.36 23.19
C CYS A 84 -2.36 -0.62 24.34
N GLY A 85 -2.98 -1.80 24.32
CA GLY A 85 -2.69 -2.86 25.29
C GLY A 85 -1.22 -3.31 25.25
N PHE A 86 -0.68 -3.46 24.04
CA PHE A 86 0.72 -3.85 23.83
C PHE A 86 1.72 -2.80 24.31
N ILE A 87 1.42 -1.50 24.14
CA ILE A 87 2.23 -0.38 24.67
C ILE A 87 2.31 -0.44 26.19
N ILE A 88 1.18 -0.69 26.86
CA ILE A 88 1.13 -0.84 28.33
C ILE A 88 1.91 -2.08 28.77
N TRP A 89 1.68 -3.22 28.11
CA TRP A 89 2.36 -4.48 28.43
C TRP A 89 3.88 -4.37 28.26
N THR A 90 4.36 -3.89 27.11
CA THR A 90 5.80 -3.71 26.85
C THR A 90 6.45 -2.71 27.82
N ALA A 91 5.75 -1.66 28.24
CA ALA A 91 6.23 -0.73 29.26
C ALA A 91 6.38 -1.41 30.63
N ARG A 92 5.39 -2.21 31.06
CA ARG A 92 5.43 -2.97 32.32
C ARG A 92 6.57 -3.99 32.34
N GLN A 93 6.79 -4.67 31.21
CA GLN A 93 7.87 -5.64 31.04
C GLN A 93 9.25 -4.98 30.83
N ARG A 94 9.35 -3.65 30.93
CA ARG A 94 10.57 -2.86 30.69
C ARG A 94 11.22 -3.13 29.32
N ARG A 95 10.43 -3.58 28.34
CA ARG A 95 10.85 -3.83 26.96
C ARG A 95 10.80 -2.54 26.15
N PHE A 96 11.67 -1.58 26.49
CA PHE A 96 11.60 -0.21 25.97
C PHE A 96 11.82 -0.08 24.46
N SER A 97 12.59 -0.99 23.86
CA SER A 97 12.76 -1.05 22.40
C SER A 97 11.43 -1.37 21.70
N ALA A 98 10.72 -2.40 22.18
CA ALA A 98 9.40 -2.77 21.66
C ALA A 98 8.36 -1.68 21.93
N HIS A 99 8.33 -1.13 23.16
CA HIS A 99 7.45 -0.01 23.52
C HIS A 99 7.63 1.17 22.54
N ARG A 100 8.87 1.60 22.32
CA ARG A 100 9.20 2.69 21.38
C ARG A 100 8.74 2.38 19.96
N LYS A 101 9.04 1.17 19.46
CA LYS A 101 8.64 0.75 18.11
C LYS A 101 7.13 0.78 17.94
N THR A 102 6.36 0.30 18.91
CA THR A 102 4.89 0.31 18.86
C THR A 102 4.32 1.72 18.96
N VAL A 103 4.81 2.56 19.88
CA VAL A 103 4.37 3.96 19.99
C VAL A 103 4.61 4.72 18.67
N LEU A 104 5.80 4.58 18.08
CA LEU A 104 6.11 5.23 16.81
C LEU A 104 5.28 4.66 15.65
N ALA A 105 5.06 3.35 15.61
CA ALA A 105 4.21 2.73 14.60
C ALA A 105 2.77 3.26 14.68
N LEU A 106 2.24 3.37 15.89
CA LEU A 106 0.88 3.86 16.12
C LEU A 106 0.77 5.36 15.86
N TYR A 107 1.79 6.16 16.18
CA TYR A 107 1.80 7.59 15.88
C TYR A 107 1.87 7.86 14.38
N TRP A 108 2.85 7.30 13.66
CA TRP A 108 3.01 7.57 12.23
C TRP A 108 2.01 6.84 11.34
N GLY A 109 1.62 5.61 11.71
CA GLY A 109 0.62 4.84 10.97
C GLY A 109 -0.82 5.17 11.39
N GLY A 110 -1.12 5.10 12.68
CA GLY A 110 -2.48 5.26 13.22
C GLY A 110 -2.97 6.70 13.27
N ILE A 111 -2.08 7.68 13.46
CA ILE A 111 -2.44 9.12 13.42
C ILE A 111 -2.02 9.74 12.09
N GLY A 112 -0.74 9.63 11.70
CA GLY A 112 -0.20 10.29 10.52
C GLY A 112 -0.85 9.84 9.21
N LEU A 113 -0.74 8.56 8.88
CA LEU A 113 -1.32 8.01 7.64
C LEU A 113 -2.85 8.06 7.65
N ALA A 114 -3.50 7.77 8.78
CA ALA A 114 -4.94 7.90 8.92
C ALA A 114 -5.41 9.36 8.75
N GLY A 115 -4.70 10.31 9.36
CA GLY A 115 -4.96 11.75 9.21
C GLY A 115 -4.83 12.21 7.76
N ALA A 116 -3.79 11.77 7.05
CA ALA A 116 -3.63 12.05 5.62
C ALA A 116 -4.81 11.52 4.78
N PHE A 117 -5.41 10.39 5.18
CA PHE A 117 -6.61 9.88 4.52
C PHE A 117 -7.86 10.73 4.81
N THR A 118 -7.96 11.36 5.98
CA THR A 118 -9.13 12.22 6.32
C THR A 118 -9.19 13.51 5.53
N ILE A 119 -8.06 13.99 4.99
CA ILE A 119 -8.00 15.25 4.22
C ILE A 119 -8.18 15.05 2.71
N VAL A 120 -8.39 13.82 2.25
CA VAL A 120 -8.73 13.48 0.85
C VAL A 120 -10.01 14.23 0.42
N PRO A 121 -10.12 14.71 -0.84
CA PRO A 121 -11.31 15.42 -1.31
C PRO A 121 -12.61 14.65 -1.04
N GLY A 122 -13.65 15.37 -0.62
CA GLY A 122 -14.95 14.78 -0.27
C GLY A 122 -15.07 14.26 1.17
N ARG A 123 -14.02 14.40 2.00
CA ARG A 123 -14.08 14.06 3.43
C ARG A 123 -14.37 15.29 4.31
N ILE A 124 -14.94 15.05 5.49
CA ILE A 124 -15.29 16.11 6.46
C ILE A 124 -14.08 16.97 6.85
N MET A 125 -12.91 16.38 7.10
CA MET A 125 -11.70 17.15 7.44
C MET A 125 -11.16 17.96 6.26
N ASN A 126 -11.35 17.50 5.02
CA ASN A 126 -11.03 18.30 3.82
C ASN A 126 -11.93 19.54 3.72
N GLN A 127 -13.22 19.40 4.03
CA GLN A 127 -14.15 20.53 4.09
C GLN A 127 -13.79 21.52 5.21
N ALA A 128 -13.48 21.01 6.41
CA ALA A 128 -13.13 21.85 7.56
C ALA A 128 -11.82 22.64 7.34
N ILE A 129 -10.78 22.01 6.81
CA ILE A 129 -9.44 22.60 6.68
C ILE A 129 -9.29 23.36 5.35
N PHE A 130 -9.72 22.75 4.24
CA PHE A 130 -9.46 23.24 2.88
C PHE A 130 -10.71 23.74 2.15
N GLY A 131 -11.87 23.81 2.82
CA GLY A 131 -13.11 24.29 2.21
C GLY A 131 -13.64 23.37 1.09
N GLY A 132 -13.21 22.11 1.04
CA GLY A 132 -13.62 21.17 -0.01
C GLY A 132 -12.69 21.13 -1.24
N ALA A 133 -11.52 21.77 -1.18
CA ALA A 133 -10.59 21.84 -2.30
C ALA A 133 -10.16 20.44 -2.82
N ALA A 134 -10.24 20.26 -4.15
CA ALA A 134 -9.91 19.01 -4.82
C ALA A 134 -8.39 18.79 -5.02
N ASN A 135 -7.59 19.86 -5.05
CA ASN A 135 -6.16 19.84 -5.35
C ASN A 135 -5.25 19.54 -4.13
N VAL A 136 -5.77 18.89 -3.09
CA VAL A 136 -5.00 18.52 -1.89
C VAL A 136 -4.12 17.27 -2.05
N TRP A 137 -4.21 16.59 -3.20
CA TRP A 137 -3.48 15.35 -3.49
C TRP A 137 -1.96 15.42 -3.26
N PRO A 138 -1.24 16.50 -3.66
CA PRO A 138 0.20 16.61 -3.36
C PRO A 138 0.50 16.58 -1.86
N VAL A 139 -0.34 17.21 -1.04
CA VAL A 139 -0.21 17.22 0.42
C VAL A 139 -0.47 15.82 0.99
N VAL A 140 -1.54 15.16 0.53
CA VAL A 140 -1.89 13.79 0.94
C VAL A 140 -0.74 12.82 0.64
N ILE A 141 -0.23 12.85 -0.60
CA ILE A 141 0.86 11.97 -1.05
C ILE A 141 2.14 12.27 -0.28
N GLY A 142 2.48 13.55 -0.09
CA GLY A 142 3.65 13.96 0.69
C GLY A 142 3.61 13.46 2.14
N LEU A 143 2.47 13.62 2.83
CA LEU A 143 2.28 13.15 4.20
C LEU A 143 2.31 11.61 4.29
N ALA A 144 1.65 10.92 3.37
CA ALA A 144 1.66 9.46 3.32
C ALA A 144 3.08 8.93 3.07
N ALA A 145 3.81 9.50 2.12
CA ALA A 145 5.20 9.15 1.82
C ALA A 145 6.12 9.40 3.02
N LEU A 146 5.95 10.53 3.73
CA LEU A 146 6.68 10.83 4.96
C LEU A 146 6.42 9.76 6.03
N CYS A 147 5.14 9.46 6.31
CA CYS A 147 4.77 8.49 7.34
C CYS A 147 5.32 7.10 7.01
N VAL A 148 5.17 6.65 5.76
CA VAL A 148 5.71 5.37 5.30
C VAL A 148 7.24 5.36 5.38
N GLY A 149 7.90 6.43 4.94
CA GLY A 149 9.36 6.57 5.02
C GLY A 149 9.88 6.43 6.45
N VAL A 150 9.23 7.10 7.40
CA VAL A 150 9.54 6.99 8.83
C VAL A 150 9.33 5.55 9.32
N LEU A 151 8.19 4.92 9.02
CA LEU A 151 7.92 3.54 9.42
C LEU A 151 8.95 2.54 8.85
N VAL A 152 9.41 2.75 7.62
CA VAL A 152 10.45 1.93 6.97
C VAL A 152 11.79 2.09 7.67
N VAL A 153 12.17 3.32 8.04
CA VAL A 153 13.40 3.59 8.80
C VAL A 153 13.34 2.93 10.18
N LEU A 154 12.21 3.02 10.86
CA LEU A 154 12.03 2.46 12.20
C LEU A 154 12.01 0.92 12.26
N ARG A 155 11.72 0.26 11.13
CA ARG A 155 11.80 -1.20 11.00
C ARG A 155 13.21 -1.69 10.66
N ARG A 156 14.20 -0.81 10.48
CA ARG A 156 15.59 -1.22 10.25
C ARG A 156 16.31 -1.37 11.59
N ASP A 157 16.76 -2.58 11.89
CA ASP A 157 17.54 -2.90 13.10
C ASP A 157 19.03 -2.52 12.99
N LYS A 158 19.50 -2.02 11.84
CA LYS A 158 20.88 -1.52 11.64
C LYS A 158 20.88 -0.09 11.07
N PRO A 159 21.73 0.82 11.58
CA PRO A 159 21.88 2.16 11.04
C PRO A 159 22.47 2.10 9.62
N LEU A 160 22.02 3.01 8.76
CA LEU A 160 22.48 3.16 7.38
C LEU A 160 23.90 3.76 7.34
N ALA A 161 24.90 2.97 7.70
CA ALA A 161 26.24 3.22 7.21
C ALA A 161 26.28 2.78 5.73
N GLY A 162 26.38 3.76 4.82
CA GLY A 162 27.03 3.50 3.52
C GLY A 162 26.19 3.43 2.24
N ARG A 163 24.99 4.01 2.13
CA ARG A 163 24.36 4.18 0.79
C ARG A 163 23.67 5.54 0.63
N LYS A 164 24.40 6.49 0.06
CA LYS A 164 23.95 7.80 -0.44
C LYS A 164 22.78 7.73 -1.47
N GLY A 165 22.40 6.53 -1.92
CA GLY A 165 21.39 6.31 -2.96
C GLY A 165 19.92 6.34 -2.51
N ALA A 166 19.60 6.30 -1.20
CA ALA A 166 18.20 6.29 -0.76
C ALA A 166 17.51 7.65 -0.91
N ALA A 167 18.25 8.75 -0.70
CA ALA A 167 17.77 10.09 -0.99
C ALA A 167 17.62 10.32 -2.51
N ALA A 168 18.54 9.75 -3.31
CA ALA A 168 18.47 9.80 -4.77
C ALA A 168 17.29 9.00 -5.34
N ALA A 169 16.92 7.86 -4.75
CA ALA A 169 15.76 7.07 -5.18
C ALA A 169 14.42 7.76 -4.88
N VAL A 170 14.33 8.54 -3.80
CA VAL A 170 13.16 9.38 -3.49
C VAL A 170 13.14 10.61 -4.41
N ALA A 171 14.28 11.21 -4.69
CA ALA A 171 14.40 12.33 -5.64
C ALA A 171 14.06 11.90 -7.09
N LEU A 172 14.45 10.70 -7.52
CA LEU A 172 14.14 10.14 -8.84
C LEU A 172 12.67 9.71 -8.99
N ALA A 173 11.98 9.39 -7.88
CA ALA A 173 10.55 9.14 -7.89
C ALA A 173 9.71 10.42 -8.08
N VAL A 174 10.31 11.59 -7.86
CA VAL A 174 9.70 12.92 -8.09
C VAL A 174 9.97 13.43 -9.51
N SER A 175 10.94 12.84 -10.24
CA SER A 175 11.33 13.25 -11.59
C SER A 175 10.31 13.04 -12.74
N PRO A 176 9.21 12.26 -12.64
CA PRO A 176 8.21 12.27 -13.71
C PRO A 176 7.51 13.62 -13.89
N LEU A 177 7.54 14.49 -12.87
CA LEU A 177 6.89 15.81 -12.91
C LEU A 177 7.61 16.81 -13.84
N VAL A 178 8.91 16.62 -14.11
CA VAL A 178 9.71 17.54 -14.92
C VAL A 178 9.65 17.19 -16.42
N LEU A 179 9.40 15.92 -16.76
CA LEU A 179 9.24 15.48 -18.15
C LEU A 179 7.84 15.77 -18.74
N LEU A 180 6.84 16.03 -17.90
CA LEU A 180 5.47 16.35 -18.33
C LEU A 180 5.26 17.83 -18.71
N ALA A 181 6.34 18.63 -18.71
CA ALA A 181 6.30 20.08 -18.94
C ALA A 181 6.71 20.51 -20.38
N SER A 182 6.77 19.60 -21.36
CA SER A 182 6.86 19.93 -22.79
C SER A 182 5.49 19.83 -23.47
N GLY A 183 5.17 20.80 -24.33
CA GLY A 183 3.81 21.24 -24.68
C GLY A 183 2.81 20.21 -25.21
N ASP A 184 3.24 19.12 -25.86
CA ASP A 184 2.33 18.06 -26.33
C ASP A 184 1.87 17.11 -25.21
N HIS A 185 2.62 17.04 -24.11
CA HIS A 185 2.26 16.27 -22.93
C HIS A 185 1.28 17.01 -22.02
N ALA A 186 0.97 18.29 -22.25
CA ALA A 186 0.05 19.02 -21.37
C ALA A 186 -1.39 18.45 -21.44
N GLN A 187 -1.86 18.06 -22.62
CA GLN A 187 -3.18 17.40 -22.78
C GLN A 187 -3.16 15.96 -22.29
N ALA A 188 -2.09 15.20 -22.52
CA ALA A 188 -1.92 13.85 -21.98
C ALA A 188 -1.75 13.85 -20.45
N ALA A 189 -1.05 14.84 -19.89
CA ALA A 189 -0.87 15.06 -18.46
C ALA A 189 -2.16 15.56 -17.81
N ALA A 190 -2.91 16.44 -18.48
CA ALA A 190 -4.24 16.86 -18.04
C ALA A 190 -5.21 15.67 -18.04
N GLY A 191 -5.19 14.82 -19.08
CA GLY A 191 -5.97 13.58 -19.14
C GLY A 191 -5.55 12.57 -18.07
N ALA A 192 -4.24 12.38 -17.85
CA ALA A 192 -3.73 11.51 -16.79
C ALA A 192 -4.07 12.04 -15.39
N ALA A 193 -4.05 13.36 -15.19
CA ALA A 193 -4.46 14.01 -13.96
C ALA A 193 -5.98 13.88 -13.72
N ASP A 194 -6.81 14.00 -14.76
CA ASP A 194 -8.25 13.77 -14.68
C ASP A 194 -8.56 12.31 -14.35
N ILE A 195 -7.89 11.35 -15.00
CA ILE A 195 -7.99 9.92 -14.69
C ILE A 195 -7.55 9.64 -13.25
N ALA A 196 -6.44 10.21 -12.79
CA ALA A 196 -5.95 10.02 -11.43
C ALA A 196 -6.90 10.64 -10.38
N THR A 197 -7.47 11.81 -10.65
CA THR A 197 -8.39 12.47 -9.71
C THR A 197 -9.76 11.79 -9.64
N ARG A 198 -10.22 11.20 -10.74
CA ARG A 198 -11.46 10.41 -10.79
C ARG A 198 -11.28 8.95 -10.38
N ALA A 199 -10.04 8.48 -10.29
CA ALA A 199 -9.75 7.13 -9.85
C ALA A 199 -10.38 6.85 -8.47
N PRO A 200 -10.99 5.68 -8.26
CA PRO A 200 -11.52 5.31 -6.97
C PRO A 200 -10.46 5.45 -5.86
N LEU A 201 -10.84 6.03 -4.72
CA LEU A 201 -9.91 6.34 -3.63
C LEU A 201 -9.13 5.12 -3.10
N TRP A 202 -9.64 3.90 -3.28
CA TRP A 202 -8.99 2.66 -2.85
C TRP A 202 -7.78 2.27 -3.71
N VAL A 203 -7.64 2.83 -4.92
CA VAL A 203 -6.52 2.55 -5.84
C VAL A 203 -5.18 3.01 -5.24
N TRP A 204 -5.16 4.15 -4.53
CA TRP A 204 -3.92 4.71 -3.98
C TRP A 204 -3.37 3.94 -2.78
N PRO A 205 -4.19 3.59 -1.75
CA PRO A 205 -3.77 2.67 -0.71
C PRO A 205 -3.34 1.30 -1.27
N LEU A 206 -4.05 0.79 -2.29
CA LEU A 206 -3.66 -0.44 -2.97
C LEU A 206 -2.29 -0.31 -3.63
N LEU A 207 -2.04 0.75 -4.42
CA LEU A 207 -0.75 1.01 -5.04
C LEU A 207 0.37 1.14 -4.00
N ALA A 208 0.12 1.87 -2.91
CA ALA A 208 1.07 1.98 -1.80
C ALA A 208 1.37 0.62 -1.15
N ALA A 209 0.34 -0.22 -0.96
CA ALA A 209 0.50 -1.58 -0.43
C ALA A 209 1.27 -2.48 -1.40
N LEU A 210 1.04 -2.35 -2.71
CA LEU A 210 1.73 -3.08 -3.77
C LEU A 210 3.20 -2.66 -3.87
N LEU A 211 3.49 -1.36 -3.81
CA LEU A 211 4.85 -0.83 -3.72
C LEU A 211 5.56 -1.33 -2.46
N PHE A 212 4.87 -1.32 -1.32
CA PHE A 212 5.40 -1.87 -0.08
C PHE A 212 5.69 -3.37 -0.22
N LEU A 213 4.77 -4.15 -0.79
CA LEU A 213 4.93 -5.58 -1.03
C LEU A 213 6.11 -5.85 -1.96
N GLY A 214 6.22 -5.13 -3.08
CA GLY A 214 7.34 -5.23 -4.01
C GLY A 214 8.68 -4.89 -3.35
N TRP A 215 8.71 -3.87 -2.48
CA TRP A 215 9.90 -3.50 -1.71
C TRP A 215 10.27 -4.56 -0.67
N THR A 216 9.30 -5.18 -0.02
CA THR A 216 9.59 -6.32 0.87
C THR A 216 10.15 -7.51 0.10
N ARG A 217 9.75 -7.69 -1.17
CA ARG A 217 10.26 -8.77 -2.04
C ARG A 217 11.64 -8.51 -2.62
N SER A 218 12.10 -7.25 -2.67
CA SER A 218 13.48 -6.92 -3.07
C SER A 218 14.53 -7.27 -2.00
N ARG A 219 14.09 -7.77 -0.84
CA ARG A 219 14.97 -8.26 0.24
C ARG A 219 15.01 -9.79 0.30
N PRO A 220 16.15 -10.37 0.71
CA PRO A 220 16.26 -11.80 0.93
C PRO A 220 15.23 -12.28 1.96
N ARG A 221 14.61 -13.44 1.69
CA ARG A 221 13.62 -14.06 2.57
C ARG A 221 13.66 -15.57 2.49
N THR A 222 13.30 -16.23 3.58
CA THR A 222 13.13 -17.68 3.67
C THR A 222 11.65 -17.99 3.78
N VAL A 223 11.14 -18.84 2.90
CA VAL A 223 9.71 -19.16 2.82
C VAL A 223 9.51 -20.65 2.55
N SER A 224 8.37 -21.19 2.98
CA SER A 224 8.00 -22.57 2.68
C SER A 224 7.62 -22.73 1.21
N LYS A 225 7.81 -23.94 0.64
CA LYS A 225 7.48 -24.26 -0.75
C LYS A 225 6.03 -23.90 -1.12
N ALA A 226 5.08 -24.22 -0.24
CA ALA A 226 3.68 -23.87 -0.43
C ALA A 226 3.46 -22.36 -0.64
N ARG A 227 4.13 -21.50 0.14
CA ARG A 227 4.00 -20.04 -0.01
C ARG A 227 4.58 -19.51 -1.31
N VAL A 228 5.57 -20.19 -1.90
CA VAL A 228 6.13 -19.81 -3.20
C VAL A 228 5.12 -20.07 -4.32
N LEU A 229 4.35 -21.17 -4.24
CA LEU A 229 3.34 -21.56 -5.23
C LEU A 229 2.04 -20.75 -5.15
N ILE A 230 1.70 -20.14 -4.00
CA ILE A 230 0.47 -19.34 -3.86
C ILE A 230 0.39 -18.23 -4.91
N LEU A 231 1.49 -17.50 -5.13
CA LEU A 231 1.49 -16.35 -6.03
C LEU A 231 1.11 -16.71 -7.48
N PRO A 232 1.81 -17.64 -8.17
CA PRO A 232 1.45 -17.99 -9.54
C PRO A 232 0.04 -18.57 -9.66
N ILE A 233 -0.45 -19.29 -8.64
CA ILE A 233 -1.84 -19.79 -8.61
C ILE A 233 -2.84 -18.64 -8.54
N VAL A 234 -2.61 -17.68 -7.64
CA VAL A 234 -3.48 -16.48 -7.53
C VAL A 234 -3.46 -15.67 -8.82
N LEU A 235 -2.28 -15.46 -9.42
CA LEU A 235 -2.17 -14.75 -10.70
C LEU A 235 -2.85 -15.51 -11.83
N ALA A 236 -2.80 -16.84 -11.85
CA ALA A 236 -3.50 -17.66 -12.84
C ALA A 236 -5.01 -17.53 -12.70
N GLY A 237 -5.54 -17.67 -11.48
CA GLY A 237 -6.97 -17.48 -11.21
C GLY A 237 -7.47 -16.08 -11.57
N MET A 238 -6.71 -15.04 -11.18
CA MET A 238 -7.02 -13.66 -11.57
C MET A 238 -6.93 -13.45 -13.09
N GLY A 239 -5.95 -14.06 -13.75
CA GLY A 239 -5.77 -14.00 -15.20
C GLY A 239 -6.94 -14.64 -15.95
N ILE A 240 -7.40 -15.81 -15.49
CA ILE A 240 -8.57 -16.51 -16.05
C ILE A 240 -9.84 -15.66 -15.89
N GLY A 241 -10.11 -15.15 -14.68
CA GLY A 241 -11.26 -14.27 -14.45
C GLY A 241 -11.19 -13.01 -15.32
N SER A 242 -10.01 -12.42 -15.45
CA SER A 242 -9.77 -11.27 -16.32
C SER A 242 -10.06 -11.59 -17.78
N PHE A 243 -9.61 -12.74 -18.28
CA PHE A 243 -9.80 -13.15 -19.67
C PHE A 243 -11.29 -13.23 -20.03
N PHE A 244 -12.09 -13.91 -19.21
CA PHE A 244 -13.52 -14.04 -19.45
C PHE A 244 -14.28 -12.72 -19.27
N SER A 245 -13.91 -11.91 -18.27
CA SER A 245 -14.54 -10.58 -18.09
C SER A 245 -14.32 -9.61 -19.26
N ASN A 246 -13.31 -9.86 -20.11
CA ASN A 246 -12.99 -9.04 -21.28
C ASN A 246 -13.38 -9.72 -22.61
N GLY A 247 -14.38 -10.60 -22.60
CA GLY A 247 -14.97 -11.21 -23.81
C GLY A 247 -14.31 -12.49 -24.32
N GLY A 248 -13.22 -12.95 -23.71
CA GLY A 248 -12.69 -14.32 -23.88
C GLY A 248 -12.54 -14.83 -25.32
N THR A 249 -11.91 -14.05 -26.21
CA THR A 249 -11.80 -14.40 -27.64
C THR A 249 -10.63 -15.35 -27.94
N ALA A 250 -10.72 -16.10 -29.04
CA ALA A 250 -9.63 -16.97 -29.51
C ALA A 250 -8.33 -16.20 -29.79
N ILE A 251 -8.45 -14.96 -30.29
CA ILE A 251 -7.31 -14.06 -30.52
C ILE A 251 -6.68 -13.69 -29.17
N ALA A 252 -7.45 -13.24 -28.18
CA ALA A 252 -6.88 -12.93 -26.87
C ALA A 252 -6.25 -14.19 -26.21
N ALA A 253 -6.80 -15.38 -26.45
CA ALA A 253 -6.24 -16.63 -25.94
C ALA A 253 -4.85 -16.94 -26.53
N SER A 254 -4.63 -16.70 -27.83
CA SER A 254 -3.31 -16.92 -28.43
C SER A 254 -2.25 -15.99 -27.85
N PHE A 255 -2.58 -14.73 -27.59
CA PHE A 255 -1.69 -13.78 -26.91
C PHE A 255 -1.46 -14.11 -25.43
N LEU A 256 -2.46 -14.67 -24.74
CA LEU A 256 -2.28 -15.21 -23.39
C LEU A 256 -1.26 -16.36 -23.39
N LEU A 257 -1.40 -17.32 -24.30
CA LEU A 257 -0.50 -18.46 -24.43
C LEU A 257 0.91 -18.01 -24.83
N LEU A 258 1.02 -17.04 -25.74
CA LEU A 258 2.30 -16.43 -26.12
C LEU A 258 2.98 -15.77 -24.90
N GLY A 259 2.22 -14.97 -24.14
CA GLY A 259 2.69 -14.38 -22.90
C GLY A 259 3.15 -15.44 -21.91
N LEU A 260 2.36 -16.50 -21.72
CA LEU A 260 2.69 -17.62 -20.83
C LEU A 260 4.01 -18.29 -21.22
N ALA A 261 4.21 -18.59 -22.50
CA ALA A 261 5.43 -19.19 -23.03
C ALA A 261 6.65 -18.26 -22.83
N ALA A 262 6.52 -16.98 -23.20
CA ALA A 262 7.58 -15.99 -23.04
C ALA A 262 7.94 -15.75 -21.56
N GLY A 263 6.93 -15.67 -20.69
CA GLY A 263 7.09 -15.55 -19.25
C GLY A 263 7.78 -16.77 -18.67
N ALA A 264 7.36 -17.97 -19.05
CA ALA A 264 7.98 -19.22 -18.60
C ALA A 264 9.45 -19.32 -19.03
N ALA A 265 9.77 -19.02 -20.29
CA ALA A 265 11.15 -19.01 -20.78
C ALA A 265 12.02 -18.02 -19.98
N THR A 266 11.52 -16.79 -19.77
CA THR A 266 12.21 -15.78 -18.96
C THR A 266 12.39 -16.25 -17.52
N GLY A 267 11.35 -16.87 -16.95
CA GLY A 267 11.36 -17.40 -15.59
C GLY A 267 12.37 -18.53 -15.41
N GLN A 268 12.50 -19.40 -16.42
CA GLN A 268 13.48 -20.47 -16.44
C GLN A 268 14.91 -19.92 -16.45
N VAL A 269 15.20 -18.96 -17.34
CA VAL A 269 16.53 -18.32 -17.42
C VAL A 269 16.89 -17.66 -16.10
N LEU A 270 15.94 -16.93 -15.50
CA LEU A 270 16.18 -16.19 -14.26
C LEU A 270 16.36 -17.13 -13.05
N ALA A 271 15.51 -18.15 -12.91
CA ALA A 271 15.62 -19.10 -11.81
C ALA A 271 16.94 -19.88 -11.83
N ARG A 272 17.42 -20.24 -13.02
CA ARG A 272 18.73 -20.91 -13.19
C ARG A 272 19.91 -20.02 -12.78
N ARG A 273 19.81 -18.70 -13.00
CA ARG A 273 20.85 -17.74 -12.60
C ARG A 273 20.86 -17.46 -11.10
N GLU A 274 19.70 -17.46 -10.46
CA GLU A 274 19.58 -17.04 -9.06
C GLU A 274 20.02 -18.11 -8.06
N GLY A 275 19.80 -19.39 -8.39
CA GLY A 275 20.07 -20.55 -7.54
C GLY A 275 19.21 -20.54 -6.27
N ALA A 276 18.32 -21.52 -6.10
CA ALA A 276 17.58 -21.71 -4.87
C ALA A 276 18.35 -22.65 -3.95
N LEU A 277 18.72 -22.18 -2.76
CA LEU A 277 19.24 -23.04 -1.71
C LEU A 277 18.04 -23.56 -0.92
N LEU A 278 17.84 -24.87 -0.97
CA LEU A 278 16.92 -25.57 -0.08
C LEU A 278 17.66 -25.82 1.24
N ASP A 279 17.07 -25.36 2.33
CA ASP A 279 17.54 -25.69 3.68
C ASP A 279 17.18 -27.16 4.02
N GLU A 280 17.89 -27.77 4.97
CA GLU A 280 17.61 -29.15 5.46
C GLU A 280 16.18 -29.28 6.00
N ALA A 281 15.59 -28.18 6.48
CA ALA A 281 14.19 -28.09 6.92
C ALA A 281 13.16 -27.97 5.77
N GLY A 282 13.58 -28.05 4.50
CA GLY A 282 12.70 -27.94 3.32
C GLY A 282 12.25 -26.51 2.98
N MET A 283 12.92 -25.50 3.54
CA MET A 283 12.65 -24.08 3.31
C MET A 283 13.40 -23.54 2.09
N VAL A 284 12.78 -22.64 1.34
CA VAL A 284 13.35 -22.04 0.12
C VAL A 284 13.96 -20.69 0.46
N HIS A 285 15.27 -20.55 0.23
CA HIS A 285 15.97 -19.27 0.36
C HIS A 285 15.88 -18.48 -0.95
N LEU A 286 15.12 -17.38 -0.92
CA LEU A 286 14.94 -16.49 -2.07
C LEU A 286 15.84 -15.26 -1.91
N LYS A 287 16.71 -15.04 -2.90
CA LYS A 287 17.45 -13.79 -3.03
C LYS A 287 16.47 -12.65 -3.33
N GLY A 288 16.73 -11.48 -2.76
CA GLY A 288 15.93 -10.30 -3.00
C GLY A 288 16.06 -9.82 -4.45
N GLU A 289 14.94 -9.53 -5.10
CA GLU A 289 14.91 -9.17 -6.51
C GLU A 289 13.96 -8.01 -6.82
N TRP A 290 14.33 -7.20 -7.80
CA TRP A 290 13.52 -6.08 -8.28
C TRP A 290 12.53 -6.48 -9.38
N ILE A 291 12.68 -7.69 -9.95
CA ILE A 291 11.82 -8.17 -11.05
C ILE A 291 10.38 -8.36 -10.57
N SER A 292 10.18 -8.88 -9.35
CA SER A 292 8.87 -8.91 -8.70
C SER A 292 8.23 -7.53 -8.55
N MET A 293 9.02 -6.49 -8.24
CA MET A 293 8.50 -5.11 -8.15
C MET A 293 8.05 -4.61 -9.52
N GLY A 294 8.92 -4.74 -10.54
CA GLY A 294 8.59 -4.35 -11.91
C GLY A 294 7.33 -5.04 -12.41
N LEU A 295 7.20 -6.36 -12.16
CA LEU A 295 6.01 -7.12 -12.54
C LEU A 295 4.74 -6.62 -11.86
N ILE A 296 4.78 -6.37 -10.54
CA ILE A 296 3.63 -5.82 -9.80
C ILE A 296 3.20 -4.48 -10.39
N LEU A 297 4.15 -3.61 -10.75
CA LEU A 297 3.85 -2.30 -11.35
C LEU A 297 3.27 -2.42 -12.76
N VAL A 298 3.79 -3.31 -13.59
CA VAL A 298 3.24 -3.58 -14.93
C VAL A 298 1.82 -4.14 -14.84
N ILE A 299 1.57 -5.09 -13.94
CA ILE A 299 0.22 -5.63 -13.73
C ILE A 299 -0.73 -4.53 -13.25
N PHE A 300 -0.31 -3.73 -12.27
CA PHE A 300 -1.13 -2.64 -11.75
C PHE A 300 -1.44 -1.59 -12.83
N ALA A 301 -0.41 -1.10 -13.53
CA ALA A 301 -0.54 -0.05 -14.53
C ALA A 301 -1.42 -0.49 -15.71
N SER A 302 -1.21 -1.71 -16.23
CA SER A 302 -2.03 -2.24 -17.32
C SER A 302 -3.49 -2.42 -16.94
N ARG A 303 -3.78 -2.98 -15.76
CA ARG A 303 -5.16 -3.15 -15.27
C ARG A 303 -5.83 -1.83 -14.94
N PHE A 304 -5.10 -0.89 -14.34
CA PHE A 304 -5.62 0.44 -14.03
C PHE A 304 -5.94 1.22 -15.31
N ALA A 305 -5.03 1.21 -16.29
CA ALA A 305 -5.26 1.85 -17.59
C ALA A 305 -6.46 1.24 -18.32
N ALA A 306 -6.58 -0.09 -18.32
CA ALA A 306 -7.73 -0.78 -18.92
C ALA A 306 -9.05 -0.41 -18.24
N GLY A 307 -9.10 -0.42 -16.91
CA GLY A 307 -10.28 -0.03 -16.15
C GLY A 307 -10.64 1.44 -16.33
N ALA A 308 -9.65 2.33 -16.41
CA ALA A 308 -9.86 3.74 -16.70
C ALA A 308 -10.43 3.94 -18.11
N ALA A 309 -9.87 3.28 -19.13
CA ALA A 309 -10.37 3.34 -20.50
C ALA A 309 -11.82 2.85 -20.61
N GLN A 310 -12.13 1.71 -19.99
CA GLN A 310 -13.48 1.14 -19.94
C GLN A 310 -14.49 2.00 -19.16
N GLY A 311 -14.03 2.70 -18.13
CA GLY A 311 -14.85 3.65 -17.38
C GLY A 311 -15.17 4.92 -18.16
N VAL A 312 -14.30 5.33 -19.09
CA VAL A 312 -14.54 6.45 -20.00
C VAL A 312 -15.40 6.04 -21.19
N ASP A 313 -15.10 4.88 -21.78
CA ASP A 313 -15.82 4.32 -22.92
C ASP A 313 -16.23 2.86 -22.65
N PRO A 314 -17.50 2.64 -22.27
CA PRO A 314 -18.01 1.30 -22.01
C PRO A 314 -17.96 0.36 -23.22
N SER A 315 -17.86 0.86 -24.46
CA SER A 315 -17.75 0.00 -25.65
C SER A 315 -16.44 -0.79 -25.67
N LEU A 316 -15.43 -0.35 -24.91
CA LEU A 316 -14.12 -1.00 -24.83
C LEU A 316 -14.11 -2.29 -24.01
N HIS A 317 -15.18 -2.62 -23.27
CA HIS A 317 -15.26 -3.81 -22.40
C HIS A 317 -15.00 -5.14 -23.13
N HIS A 318 -15.36 -5.22 -24.41
CA HIS A 318 -15.15 -6.40 -25.25
C HIS A 318 -14.21 -6.14 -26.44
N SER A 319 -13.48 -5.03 -26.40
CA SER A 319 -12.56 -4.67 -27.48
C SER A 319 -11.27 -5.49 -27.42
N LEU A 320 -10.77 -5.89 -28.59
CA LEU A 320 -9.46 -6.55 -28.69
C LEU A 320 -8.31 -5.63 -28.24
N ALA A 321 -8.49 -4.31 -28.34
CA ALA A 321 -7.54 -3.30 -27.89
C ALA A 321 -7.25 -3.38 -26.38
N ILE A 322 -8.25 -3.79 -25.57
CA ILE A 322 -8.07 -4.01 -24.12
C ILE A 322 -7.77 -5.49 -23.82
N ALA A 323 -8.45 -6.41 -24.48
CA ALA A 323 -8.33 -7.84 -24.21
C ALA A 323 -6.92 -8.39 -24.50
N ILE A 324 -6.29 -7.99 -25.61
CA ILE A 324 -4.96 -8.51 -26.02
C ILE A 324 -3.85 -8.09 -25.04
N PRO A 325 -3.67 -6.80 -24.70
CA PRO A 325 -2.62 -6.40 -23.75
C PRO A 325 -2.81 -7.02 -22.37
N LEU A 326 -4.04 -7.09 -21.86
CA LEU A 326 -4.32 -7.71 -20.56
C LEU A 326 -4.04 -9.22 -20.57
N ALA A 327 -4.40 -9.91 -21.65
CA ALA A 327 -4.11 -11.32 -21.86
C ALA A 327 -2.59 -11.59 -21.87
N LEU A 328 -1.84 -10.78 -22.62
CA LEU A 328 -0.38 -10.90 -22.73
C LEU A 328 0.32 -10.66 -21.38
N VAL A 329 -0.05 -9.59 -20.67
CA VAL A 329 0.51 -9.29 -19.34
C VAL A 329 0.15 -10.37 -18.31
N SER A 330 -1.09 -10.86 -18.34
CA SER A 330 -1.54 -11.93 -17.44
C SER A 330 -0.77 -13.24 -17.72
N GLY A 331 -0.69 -13.65 -18.99
CA GLY A 331 0.07 -14.82 -19.41
C GLY A 331 1.54 -14.73 -19.01
N PHE A 332 2.20 -13.61 -19.34
CA PHE A 332 3.61 -13.38 -18.98
C PHE A 332 3.86 -13.45 -17.47
N SER A 333 2.98 -12.82 -16.68
CA SER A 333 3.09 -12.81 -15.22
C SER A 333 2.96 -14.21 -14.61
N VAL A 334 2.00 -15.00 -15.10
CA VAL A 334 1.79 -16.39 -14.67
C VAL A 334 2.97 -17.27 -15.08
N GLY A 335 3.44 -17.16 -16.33
CA GLY A 335 4.56 -17.94 -16.83
C GLY A 335 5.85 -17.65 -16.07
N LEU A 336 6.15 -16.35 -15.88
CA LEU A 336 7.36 -15.89 -15.18
C LEU A 336 7.37 -16.37 -13.73
N THR A 337 6.28 -16.17 -13.00
CA THR A 337 6.23 -16.54 -11.58
C THR A 337 6.08 -18.05 -11.38
N GLY A 338 5.34 -18.73 -12.24
CA GLY A 338 5.09 -20.17 -12.18
C GLY A 338 6.35 -20.98 -12.46
N MET A 339 7.04 -20.72 -13.57
CA MET A 339 8.26 -21.44 -13.92
C MET A 339 9.36 -21.24 -12.87
N ARG A 340 9.47 -20.01 -12.33
CA ARG A 340 10.42 -19.73 -11.24
C ARG A 340 10.08 -20.49 -9.97
N ALA A 341 8.81 -20.51 -9.59
CA ALA A 341 8.36 -21.25 -8.41
C ALA A 341 8.65 -22.75 -8.52
N LEU A 342 8.40 -23.36 -9.68
CA LEU A 342 8.68 -24.78 -9.92
C LEU A 342 10.17 -25.10 -9.77
N ILE A 343 11.03 -24.33 -10.44
CA ILE A 343 12.49 -24.52 -10.38
C ILE A 343 13.03 -24.28 -8.96
N GLN A 344 12.59 -23.22 -8.29
CA GLN A 344 13.08 -22.85 -6.96
C GLN A 344 12.60 -23.80 -5.86
N THR A 345 11.48 -24.49 -6.04
CA THR A 345 10.95 -25.46 -5.06
C THR A 345 11.47 -26.88 -5.27
N GLY A 346 12.18 -27.13 -6.37
CA GLY A 346 12.70 -28.44 -6.74
C GLY A 346 11.61 -29.44 -7.16
N ILE A 347 10.39 -28.97 -7.41
CA ILE A 347 9.32 -29.80 -7.96
C ILE A 347 9.65 -30.02 -9.43
N ARG A 348 10.03 -31.25 -9.79
CA ARG A 348 10.19 -31.63 -11.19
C ARG A 348 8.80 -31.54 -11.85
N ALA A 349 8.66 -30.62 -12.79
CA ALA A 349 7.55 -30.59 -13.74
C ALA A 349 7.76 -31.68 -14.81
#